data_AF-A0A514LHA9-F1
#
_entry.id   AF-A0A514LHA9-F1
#
_cell.length_a   1.000
_cell.length_b   1.000
_cell.length_c   1.000
_cell.angle_alpha   90.00
_cell.angle_beta   90.00
_cell.angle_gamma   90.00
#
_symmetry.space_group_name_H-M   'P 1'
#
loop_
_entity.id
_entity.type
_entity.pdbx_description
1 polymer ?
#
loop_
_entity_poly.entity_id
_entity_poly.type
_entity_poly.pdbx_seq_one_letter_code
_entity_poly.pdbx_strand_id
1 'polypeptide(L)'
;MSALMKVDFWLLRWAILFIVIIAPIAGAVFYTDYSVTGFVIIFILALTLTQMDDKHKTRRFMLSLPLPLKLFFQARALVVMLIGVIWIVLEGFGRVIGFGDTHMAEIFIHASTQLATMFVLSPSVIAMLTLLKHPVIKWGATFIFYMMVVMMGTLMGVFTTEIFIYMEALGYILAAIILIFGILAFWLILMLANAIRTRVDLI
;
A
#
# COMPACT_ATOMS: atom_id res chain seq x y z
N MET A 1 24.53 -3.08 8.68
CA MET A 1 23.23 -3.47 9.25
C MET A 1 22.47 -2.30 9.86
N SER A 2 23.05 -1.54 10.81
CA SER A 2 22.31 -0.49 11.54
C SER A 2 21.80 0.67 10.68
N ALA A 3 22.48 1.06 9.60
CA ALA A 3 22.07 2.23 8.80
C ALA A 3 20.77 2.03 7.98
N LEU A 4 20.51 0.81 7.48
CA LEU A 4 19.35 0.54 6.63
C LEU A 4 18.09 0.30 7.46
N MET A 5 18.21 -0.52 8.51
CA MET A 5 17.22 -0.59 9.58
C MET A 5 16.94 0.80 10.14
N LYS A 6 17.96 1.65 10.37
CA LYS A 6 17.73 3.02 10.81
C LYS A 6 16.91 3.85 9.82
N VAL A 7 17.05 3.69 8.50
CA VAL A 7 16.23 4.45 7.52
C VAL A 7 14.80 3.92 7.50
N ASP A 8 14.61 2.61 7.45
CA ASP A 8 13.27 2.00 7.46
C ASP A 8 12.56 2.26 8.81
N PHE A 9 13.27 2.17 9.95
CA PHE A 9 12.76 2.55 11.28
C PHE A 9 12.59 4.06 11.45
N TRP A 10 13.40 4.89 10.81
CA TRP A 10 13.22 6.34 10.81
C TRP A 10 11.96 6.70 10.05
N LEU A 11 11.74 6.09 8.88
CA LEU A 11 10.51 6.28 8.11
C LEU A 11 9.30 5.74 8.87
N LEU A 12 9.40 4.57 9.51
CA LEU A 12 8.38 4.06 10.42
C LEU A 12 8.11 5.07 11.55
N ARG A 13 9.14 5.59 12.21
CA ARG A 13 9.02 6.50 13.35
C ARG A 13 8.28 7.79 12.99
N TRP A 14 8.61 8.41 11.86
CA TRP A 14 7.96 9.65 11.44
C TRP A 14 6.60 9.44 10.79
N ALA A 15 6.45 8.37 9.99
CA ALA A 15 5.16 8.01 9.41
C ALA A 15 4.15 7.65 10.51
N ILE A 16 4.54 6.86 11.52
CA ILE A 16 3.66 6.47 12.63
C ILE A 16 3.14 7.69 13.38
N LEU A 17 3.98 8.69 13.67
CA LEU A 17 3.54 9.91 14.37
C LEU A 17 2.44 10.66 13.60
N PHE A 18 2.57 10.74 12.28
CA PHE A 18 1.57 11.38 11.43
C PHE A 18 0.29 10.53 11.33
N ILE A 19 0.45 9.22 11.17
CA ILE A 19 -0.65 8.28 10.95
C ILE A 19 -1.51 8.09 12.20
N VAL A 20 -0.90 8.06 13.39
CA VAL A 20 -1.62 7.91 14.67
C VAL A 20 -2.62 9.04 14.90
N ILE A 21 -2.33 10.25 14.42
CA ILE A 21 -3.22 11.41 14.61
C ILE A 21 -4.17 11.55 13.42
N ILE A 22 -3.67 11.43 12.20
CA ILE A 22 -4.43 11.81 11.00
C ILE A 22 -5.31 10.68 10.50
N ALA A 23 -4.95 9.41 10.69
CA ALA A 23 -5.80 8.30 10.29
C ALA A 23 -7.13 8.27 11.07
N PRO A 24 -7.16 8.42 12.41
CA PRO A 24 -8.42 8.52 13.15
C PRO A 24 -9.23 9.76 12.79
N ILE A 25 -8.58 10.92 12.63
CA ILE A 25 -9.27 12.16 12.21
C ILE A 25 -9.89 11.97 10.82
N ALA A 26 -9.16 11.33 9.90
CA ALA A 26 -9.67 11.06 8.57
C ALA A 26 -10.89 10.13 8.62
N GLY A 27 -10.84 9.07 9.43
CA GLY A 27 -11.98 8.18 9.64
C GLY A 27 -13.19 8.87 10.28
N ALA A 28 -12.96 9.78 11.23
CA ALA A 28 -14.03 10.48 11.94
C ALA A 28 -14.66 11.62 11.14
N VAL A 29 -13.88 12.33 10.30
CA VAL A 29 -14.31 13.54 9.58
C VAL A 29 -14.66 13.26 8.11
N PHE A 30 -13.90 12.39 7.44
CA PHE A 30 -14.13 11.98 6.06
C PHE A 30 -14.80 10.60 6.00
N TYR A 31 -15.85 10.42 6.81
CA TYR A 31 -16.61 9.17 6.98
C TYR A 31 -17.36 8.71 5.71
N THR A 32 -17.11 9.31 4.54
CA THR A 32 -17.71 8.85 3.29
C THR A 32 -17.30 7.41 3.02
N ASP A 33 -18.21 6.65 2.41
CA ASP A 33 -18.07 5.21 2.16
C ASP A 33 -16.91 4.84 1.21
N TYR A 34 -16.18 5.83 0.69
CA TYR A 34 -15.20 5.68 -0.38
C TYR A 34 -13.91 6.48 -0.10
N SER A 35 -13.38 6.36 1.10
CA SER A 35 -12.15 7.07 1.47
C SER A 35 -10.97 6.64 0.59
N VAL A 36 -10.26 7.65 0.06
CA VAL A 36 -9.07 7.47 -0.81
C VAL A 36 -7.78 7.84 -0.06
N THR A 37 -7.90 8.32 1.18
CA THR A 37 -6.78 8.92 1.95
C THR A 37 -5.66 7.92 2.20
N GLY A 38 -6.01 6.66 2.47
CA GLY A 38 -5.01 5.60 2.66
C GLY A 38 -4.19 5.30 1.39
N PHE A 39 -4.82 5.36 0.21
CA PHE A 39 -4.12 5.09 -1.06
C PHE A 39 -3.10 6.19 -1.39
N VAL A 40 -3.47 7.44 -1.14
CA VAL A 40 -2.59 8.61 -1.31
C VAL A 40 -1.36 8.47 -0.42
N ILE A 41 -1.53 8.01 0.82
CA ILE A 41 -0.44 7.87 1.77
C ILE A 41 0.52 6.77 1.36
N ILE A 42 0.02 5.61 0.92
CA ILE A 42 0.88 4.54 0.39
C ILE A 42 1.69 5.03 -0.80
N PHE A 43 1.08 5.80 -1.71
CA PHE A 43 1.78 6.37 -2.84
C PHE A 43 2.88 7.33 -2.40
N ILE A 44 2.58 8.27 -1.50
CA ILE A 44 3.57 9.21 -0.96
C ILE A 44 4.71 8.48 -0.24
N LEU A 45 4.41 7.46 0.56
CA LEU A 45 5.42 6.68 1.29
C LEU A 45 6.30 5.88 0.33
N ALA A 46 5.72 5.22 -0.67
CA ALA A 46 6.47 4.49 -1.69
C ALA A 46 7.37 5.43 -2.51
N LEU A 47 6.86 6.61 -2.87
CA LEU A 47 7.63 7.66 -3.53
C LEU A 47 8.77 8.18 -2.64
N THR A 48 8.48 8.51 -1.39
CA THR A 48 9.47 9.07 -0.46
C THR A 48 10.59 8.07 -0.21
N LEU A 49 10.25 6.80 0.03
CA LEU A 49 11.24 5.72 0.21
C LEU A 49 12.14 5.56 -1.01
N THR A 50 11.58 5.55 -2.22
CA THR A 50 12.36 5.39 -3.45
C THR A 50 13.20 6.62 -3.78
N GLN A 51 12.69 7.83 -3.55
CA GLN A 51 13.44 9.07 -3.75
C GLN A 51 14.58 9.26 -2.75
N MET A 52 14.35 8.98 -1.46
CA MET A 52 15.41 8.97 -0.45
C MET A 52 16.54 8.03 -0.87
N ASP A 53 16.17 6.93 -1.52
CA ASP A 53 17.12 5.94 -1.96
C ASP A 53 18.04 6.39 -3.08
N ASP A 54 17.45 7.06 -4.07
CA ASP A 54 18.19 7.68 -5.16
C ASP A 54 19.08 8.81 -4.61
N LYS A 55 18.57 9.62 -3.67
CA LYS A 55 19.28 10.76 -3.07
C LYS A 55 20.47 10.34 -2.21
N HIS A 56 20.31 9.32 -1.37
CA HIS A 56 21.35 8.86 -0.45
C HIS A 56 22.32 7.83 -1.06
N LYS A 57 22.18 7.53 -2.36
CA LYS A 57 22.93 6.46 -3.05
C LYS A 57 22.85 5.13 -2.27
N THR A 58 21.74 4.88 -1.59
CA THR A 58 21.57 3.72 -0.71
C THR A 58 21.74 2.42 -1.50
N ARG A 59 21.52 2.44 -2.82
CA ARG A 59 21.85 1.33 -3.74
C ARG A 59 23.30 0.85 -3.64
N ARG A 60 24.28 1.75 -3.58
CA ARG A 60 25.70 1.34 -3.44
C ARG A 60 25.97 0.71 -2.08
N PHE A 61 25.34 1.23 -1.04
CA PHE A 61 25.42 0.64 0.30
C PHE A 61 24.70 -0.71 0.37
N MET A 62 23.52 -0.85 -0.25
CA MET A 62 22.78 -2.12 -0.36
C MET A 62 23.58 -3.18 -1.11
N LEU A 63 24.26 -2.80 -2.18
CA LEU A 63 25.16 -3.69 -2.94
C LEU A 63 26.39 -4.12 -2.12
N SER A 64 26.79 -3.36 -1.11
CA SER A 64 27.91 -3.71 -0.23
C SER A 64 27.54 -4.69 0.89
N LEU A 65 26.24 -4.93 1.10
CA LEU A 65 25.75 -5.87 2.11
C LEU A 65 25.73 -7.29 1.51
N PRO A 66 26.01 -8.34 2.31
CA PRO A 66 25.94 -9.75 1.87
C PRO A 66 24.49 -10.25 1.72
N LEU A 67 23.57 -9.36 1.33
CA LEU A 67 22.15 -9.65 1.18
C LEU A 67 21.74 -9.49 -0.29
N PRO A 68 20.96 -10.43 -0.85
CA PRO A 68 20.48 -10.29 -2.22
C PRO A 68 19.53 -9.09 -2.36
N LEU A 69 19.72 -8.32 -3.43
CA LEU A 69 18.91 -7.13 -3.79
C LEU A 69 17.39 -7.37 -3.80
N LYS A 70 16.97 -8.62 -4.02
CA LYS A 70 15.57 -9.07 -3.97
C LYS A 70 14.94 -8.88 -2.59
N LEU A 71 15.69 -9.15 -1.52
CA LEU A 71 15.19 -9.05 -0.14
C LEU A 71 14.91 -7.59 0.24
N PHE A 72 15.70 -6.64 -0.26
CA PHE A 72 15.49 -5.22 0.01
C PHE A 72 14.20 -4.69 -0.62
N PHE A 73 13.88 -5.14 -1.84
CA PHE A 73 12.64 -4.77 -2.51
C PHE A 73 11.41 -5.30 -1.75
N GLN A 74 11.47 -6.58 -1.35
CA GLN A 74 10.41 -7.20 -0.56
C GLN A 74 10.23 -6.52 0.80
N ALA A 75 11.32 -6.22 1.50
CA ALA A 75 11.28 -5.56 2.81
C ALA A 75 10.58 -4.19 2.73
N ARG A 76 10.81 -3.42 1.68
CA ARG A 76 10.18 -2.10 1.51
C ARG A 76 8.70 -2.18 1.20
N ALA A 77 8.31 -3.08 0.29
CA ALA A 77 6.91 -3.31 0.02
C ALA A 77 6.17 -3.74 1.29
N LEU A 78 6.78 -4.60 2.11
CA LEU A 78 6.23 -5.01 3.40
C LEU A 78 6.15 -3.85 4.41
N VAL A 79 7.16 -2.98 4.49
CA VAL A 79 7.13 -1.79 5.35
C VAL A 79 6.01 -0.83 4.95
N VAL A 80 5.89 -0.52 3.66
CA VAL A 80 4.80 0.33 3.15
C VAL A 80 3.43 -0.30 3.42
N MET A 81 3.30 -1.62 3.22
CA MET A 81 2.07 -2.33 3.55
C MET A 81 1.74 -2.32 5.03
N LEU A 82 2.73 -2.54 5.90
CA LEU A 82 2.52 -2.51 7.36
C LEU A 82 1.98 -1.14 7.78
N ILE A 83 2.53 -0.07 7.22
CA ILE A 83 2.04 1.29 7.45
C ILE A 83 0.61 1.47 6.94
N GLY A 84 0.29 0.92 5.76
CA GLY A 84 -1.08 0.91 5.21
C GLY A 84 -2.09 0.13 6.07
N VAL A 85 -1.67 -1.00 6.65
CA VAL A 85 -2.50 -1.77 7.59
C VAL A 85 -2.78 -0.95 8.85
N ILE A 86 -1.74 -0.32 9.43
CA ILE A 86 -1.91 0.56 10.59
C ILE A 86 -2.86 1.71 10.27
N TRP A 87 -2.75 2.30 9.07
CA TRP A 87 -3.66 3.34 8.60
C TRP A 87 -5.11 2.87 8.61
N ILE A 88 -5.42 1.73 7.98
CA ILE A 88 -6.79 1.23 7.87
C ILE A 88 -7.38 0.87 9.24
N VAL A 89 -6.57 0.30 10.15
CA VAL A 89 -7.01 0.00 11.52
C VAL A 89 -7.40 1.28 12.26
N LEU A 90 -6.56 2.32 12.16
CA LEU A 90 -6.80 3.60 12.83
C LEU A 90 -7.93 4.40 12.17
N GLU A 91 -8.05 4.36 10.84
CA GLU A 91 -9.17 4.95 10.11
C GLU A 91 -10.48 4.25 10.49
N GLY A 92 -10.48 2.92 10.56
CA GLY A 92 -11.63 2.14 11.03
C GLY A 92 -12.02 2.52 12.46
N PHE A 93 -11.06 2.68 13.37
CA PHE A 93 -11.31 3.17 14.72
C PHE A 93 -11.92 4.59 14.72
N GLY A 94 -11.41 5.49 13.87
CA GLY A 94 -11.97 6.82 13.66
C GLY A 94 -13.42 6.79 13.18
N ARG A 95 -13.75 5.89 12.23
CA ARG A 95 -15.12 5.70 11.72
C ARG A 95 -16.08 5.23 12.81
N VAL A 96 -15.66 4.31 13.67
CA VAL A 96 -16.47 3.82 14.80
C VAL A 96 -16.76 4.92 15.82
N ILE A 97 -15.84 5.88 16.00
CA ILE A 97 -16.01 7.01 16.94
C ILE A 97 -16.77 8.19 16.31
N GLY A 98 -16.74 8.30 14.98
CA GLY A 98 -17.43 9.36 14.24
C GLY A 98 -18.95 9.33 14.45
N PHE A 99 -19.59 10.50 14.37
CA PHE A 99 -21.02 10.70 14.61
C PHE A 99 -21.93 10.20 13.45
N GLY A 100 -21.49 9.21 12.67
CA GLY A 100 -22.25 8.66 11.54
C GLY A 100 -22.89 7.31 11.87
N ASP A 101 -24.00 6.99 11.20
CA ASP A 101 -24.67 5.68 11.25
C ASP A 101 -23.89 4.59 10.48
N THR A 102 -22.58 4.47 10.74
CA THR A 102 -21.75 3.43 10.10
C THR A 102 -21.92 2.11 10.81
N HIS A 103 -22.28 1.06 10.06
CA HIS A 103 -22.43 -0.28 10.60
C HIS A 103 -21.09 -1.02 10.56
N MET A 104 -20.82 -1.89 11.54
CA MET A 104 -19.58 -2.69 11.59
C MET A 104 -19.35 -3.53 10.32
N ALA A 105 -20.44 -3.93 9.65
CA ALA A 105 -20.42 -4.63 8.37
C ALA A 105 -19.73 -3.82 7.26
N GLU A 106 -20.14 -2.55 7.10
CA GLU A 106 -19.60 -1.61 6.12
C GLU A 106 -18.11 -1.37 6.38
N ILE A 107 -17.74 -1.17 7.64
CA ILE A 107 -16.35 -0.92 8.05
C ILE A 107 -15.46 -2.11 7.68
N PHE A 108 -15.92 -3.34 7.91
CA PHE A 108 -15.15 -4.55 7.58
C PHE A 108 -14.97 -4.75 6.08
N ILE A 109 -16.04 -4.59 5.30
CA ILE A 109 -16.01 -4.77 3.84
C ILE A 109 -15.15 -3.67 3.20
N HIS A 110 -15.32 -2.43 3.63
CA HIS A 110 -14.50 -1.29 3.21
C HIS A 110 -13.01 -1.51 3.55
N ALA A 111 -12.70 -1.90 4.79
CA ALA A 111 -11.32 -2.18 5.19
C ALA A 111 -10.68 -3.31 4.37
N SER A 112 -11.43 -4.38 4.08
CA SER A 112 -10.95 -5.52 3.30
C SER A 112 -10.65 -5.14 1.84
N THR A 113 -11.53 -4.38 1.21
CA THR A 113 -11.39 -3.95 -0.19
C THR A 113 -10.29 -2.89 -0.34
N GLN A 114 -10.19 -1.95 0.60
CA GLN A 114 -9.08 -1.02 0.66
C GLN A 114 -7.75 -1.75 0.86
N LEU A 115 -7.65 -2.66 1.84
CA LEU A 115 -6.43 -3.44 2.06
C LEU A 115 -6.02 -4.22 0.80
N ALA A 116 -6.96 -4.90 0.15
CA ALA A 116 -6.69 -5.63 -1.09
C ALA A 116 -6.10 -4.72 -2.18
N THR A 117 -6.66 -3.52 -2.34
CA THR A 117 -6.17 -2.51 -3.29
C THR A 117 -4.77 -2.03 -2.90
N MET A 118 -4.50 -1.81 -1.61
CA MET A 118 -3.19 -1.44 -1.09
C MET A 118 -2.13 -2.52 -1.34
N PHE A 119 -2.49 -3.80 -1.17
CA PHE A 119 -1.65 -4.96 -1.47
C PHE A 119 -1.28 -5.04 -2.96
N VAL A 120 -2.10 -4.52 -3.87
CA VAL A 120 -1.74 -4.40 -5.29
C VAL A 120 -0.89 -3.16 -5.55
N LEU A 121 -1.26 -2.02 -4.95
CA LEU A 121 -0.61 -0.72 -5.18
C LEU A 121 0.84 -0.69 -4.71
N SER A 122 1.11 -1.10 -3.47
CA SER A 122 2.43 -0.88 -2.86
C SER A 122 3.59 -1.61 -3.57
N PRO A 123 3.50 -2.93 -3.94
CA PRO A 123 4.61 -3.58 -4.62
C PRO A 123 4.73 -3.08 -6.06
N SER A 124 3.62 -2.69 -6.70
CA SER A 124 3.60 -2.22 -8.08
C SER A 124 4.25 -0.85 -8.24
N VAL A 125 3.91 0.11 -7.37
CA VAL A 125 4.50 1.46 -7.40
C VAL A 125 6.00 1.38 -7.14
N ILE A 126 6.44 0.60 -6.15
CA ILE A 126 7.87 0.42 -5.87
C ILE A 126 8.56 -0.30 -7.06
N ALA A 127 7.91 -1.29 -7.69
CA ALA A 127 8.46 -1.98 -8.86
C ALA A 127 8.67 -1.02 -10.03
N MET A 128 7.66 -0.23 -10.39
CA MET A 128 7.73 0.73 -11.50
C MET A 128 8.82 1.77 -11.26
N LEU A 129 8.90 2.30 -10.04
CA LEU A 129 9.91 3.31 -9.69
C LEU A 129 11.34 2.77 -9.70
N THR A 130 11.52 1.47 -9.47
CA THR A 130 12.85 0.85 -9.38
C THR A 130 13.30 0.15 -10.66
N LEU A 131 12.37 -0.27 -11.53
CA LEU A 131 12.67 -0.96 -12.78
C LEU A 131 12.79 0.00 -13.99
N LEU A 132 12.02 1.10 -14.01
CA LEU A 132 12.04 2.05 -15.12
C LEU A 132 13.24 2.99 -15.01
N LYS A 133 14.10 2.98 -16.04
CA LYS A 133 15.34 3.77 -16.08
C LYS A 133 15.10 5.23 -16.48
N HIS A 134 14.18 5.50 -17.40
CA HIS A 134 13.96 6.84 -17.93
C HIS A 134 13.12 7.68 -16.96
N PRO A 135 13.61 8.85 -16.49
CA PRO A 135 12.97 9.59 -15.41
C PRO A 135 11.55 10.04 -15.74
N VAL A 136 11.31 10.60 -16.94
CA VAL A 136 9.97 11.09 -17.33
C VAL A 136 8.96 9.94 -17.48
N ILE A 137 9.32 8.87 -18.20
CA ILE A 137 8.47 7.69 -18.39
C ILE A 137 8.19 7.00 -17.05
N LYS A 138 9.19 6.93 -16.15
CA LYS A 138 9.03 6.41 -14.79
C LYS A 138 7.92 7.14 -14.05
N TRP A 139 7.96 8.47 -14.02
CA TRP A 139 6.95 9.27 -13.33
C TRP A 139 5.57 9.18 -14.00
N GLY A 140 5.51 9.35 -15.31
CA GLY A 140 4.25 9.29 -16.06
C GLY A 140 3.56 7.94 -15.92
N ALA A 141 4.29 6.84 -16.14
CA ALA A 141 3.73 5.49 -16.04
C ALA A 141 3.31 5.14 -14.61
N THR A 142 4.11 5.49 -13.60
CA THR A 142 3.77 5.22 -12.19
C THR A 142 2.53 6.00 -11.75
N PHE A 143 2.39 7.26 -12.17
CA PHE A 143 1.23 8.08 -11.85
C PHE A 143 -0.04 7.58 -12.54
N ILE A 144 0.04 7.26 -13.84
CA ILE A 144 -1.10 6.69 -14.59
C ILE A 144 -1.53 5.37 -13.95
N PHE A 145 -0.59 4.48 -13.67
CA PHE A 145 -0.88 3.20 -13.04
C PHE A 145 -1.50 3.37 -11.65
N TYR A 146 -0.97 4.29 -10.83
CA TYR A 146 -1.55 4.63 -9.54
C TYR A 146 -3.01 5.07 -9.68
N MET A 147 -3.31 6.02 -10.58
CA MET A 147 -4.66 6.51 -10.80
C MET A 147 -5.60 5.40 -11.29
N MET A 148 -5.13 4.52 -12.19
CA MET A 148 -5.91 3.39 -12.68
C MET A 148 -6.26 2.41 -11.56
N VAL A 149 -5.29 2.02 -10.73
CA VAL A 149 -5.53 1.05 -9.65
C VAL A 149 -6.37 1.67 -8.54
N VAL A 150 -6.16 2.94 -8.21
CA VAL A 150 -7.02 3.65 -7.26
C VAL A 150 -8.44 3.70 -7.77
N MET A 151 -8.67 4.10 -9.02
CA MET A 151 -10.01 4.17 -9.62
C MET A 151 -10.68 2.80 -9.66
N MET A 152 -9.96 1.75 -10.09
CA MET A 152 -10.49 0.38 -10.06
C MET A 152 -10.79 -0.09 -8.64
N GLY A 153 -9.91 0.20 -7.67
CA GLY A 153 -10.09 -0.17 -6.27
C GLY A 153 -11.25 0.57 -5.60
N THR A 154 -11.43 1.86 -5.91
CA THR A 154 -12.59 2.64 -5.41
C THR A 154 -13.88 2.15 -6.03
N LEU A 155 -13.93 1.94 -7.36
CA LEU A 155 -15.12 1.38 -8.01
C LEU A 155 -15.44 -0.01 -7.44
N MET A 156 -14.44 -0.88 -7.29
CA MET A 156 -14.62 -2.18 -6.67
C MET A 156 -15.14 -2.05 -5.24
N GLY A 157 -14.57 -1.15 -4.43
CA GLY A 157 -15.04 -0.86 -3.07
C GLY A 157 -16.50 -0.39 -3.04
N VAL A 158 -16.90 0.50 -3.95
CA VAL A 158 -18.30 0.96 -4.09
C VAL A 158 -19.24 -0.20 -4.37
N PHE A 159 -18.99 -0.93 -5.46
CA PHE A 159 -19.88 -2.01 -5.89
C PHE A 159 -19.91 -3.17 -4.89
N THR A 160 -18.77 -3.54 -4.31
CA THR A 160 -18.72 -4.65 -3.37
C THR A 160 -19.35 -4.29 -2.03
N THR A 161 -19.17 -3.07 -1.53
CA THR A 161 -19.80 -2.66 -0.27
C THR A 161 -21.31 -2.69 -0.40
N GLU A 162 -21.88 -2.09 -1.46
CA GLU A 162 -23.34 -2.12 -1.68
C GLU A 162 -23.87 -3.55 -1.85
N ILE A 163 -23.27 -4.35 -2.73
CA ILE A 163 -23.78 -5.70 -3.02
C ILE A 163 -23.60 -6.64 -1.82
N PHE A 164 -22.47 -6.58 -1.12
CA PHE A 164 -22.15 -7.55 -0.07
C PHE A 164 -22.90 -7.28 1.23
N ILE A 165 -23.27 -6.04 1.51
CA ILE A 165 -24.16 -5.72 2.65
C ILE A 165 -25.49 -6.44 2.49
N TYR A 166 -26.08 -6.46 1.29
CA TYR A 166 -27.33 -7.19 1.02
C TYR A 166 -27.20 -8.72 1.13
N MET A 167 -25.98 -9.25 1.10
CA MET A 167 -25.70 -10.69 1.19
C MET A 167 -25.37 -11.16 2.62
N GLU A 168 -25.39 -10.25 3.60
CA GLU A 168 -25.12 -10.53 5.02
C GLU A 168 -23.87 -11.42 5.23
N ALA A 169 -24.02 -12.60 5.83
CA ALA A 169 -22.94 -13.56 6.12
C ALA A 169 -22.08 -13.92 4.88
N LEU A 170 -22.70 -14.06 3.71
CA LEU A 170 -21.99 -14.36 2.46
C LEU A 170 -21.12 -13.17 2.02
N GLY A 171 -21.54 -11.94 2.30
CA GLY A 171 -20.78 -10.72 2.02
C GLY A 171 -19.44 -10.69 2.75
N TYR A 172 -19.41 -11.08 4.02
CA TYR A 172 -18.16 -11.15 4.80
C TYR A 172 -17.19 -12.19 4.23
N ILE A 173 -17.69 -13.35 3.81
CA ILE A 173 -16.88 -14.41 3.21
C ILE A 173 -16.26 -13.92 1.90
N LEU A 174 -17.05 -13.26 1.05
CA LEU A 174 -16.55 -12.71 -0.22
C LEU A 174 -15.54 -11.58 0.01
N ALA A 175 -15.74 -10.71 1.00
CA ALA A 175 -14.78 -9.67 1.36
C ALA A 175 -13.44 -10.27 1.84
N ALA A 176 -13.49 -11.34 2.65
CA ALA A 176 -12.29 -12.06 3.06
C ALA A 176 -11.57 -12.72 1.87
N ILE A 177 -12.31 -13.29 0.92
CA ILE A 177 -11.75 -13.86 -0.30
C ILE A 177 -11.05 -12.78 -1.13
N ILE A 178 -11.65 -11.60 -1.30
CA ILE A 178 -11.02 -10.46 -2.00
C ILE A 178 -9.71 -10.06 -1.33
N LEU A 179 -9.67 -9.99 0.00
CA LEU A 179 -8.45 -9.70 0.73
C LEU A 179 -7.36 -10.75 0.50
N ILE A 180 -7.74 -12.04 0.51
CA ILE A 180 -6.82 -13.14 0.20
C ILE A 180 -6.27 -13.00 -1.22
N PHE A 181 -7.12 -12.68 -2.21
CA PHE A 181 -6.66 -12.40 -3.58
C PHE A 181 -5.69 -11.22 -3.64
N GLY A 182 -5.94 -10.14 -2.88
CA GLY A 182 -5.01 -9.03 -2.75
C GLY A 182 -3.65 -9.46 -2.20
N ILE A 183 -3.62 -10.27 -1.14
CA ILE A 183 -2.39 -10.81 -0.55
C ILE A 183 -1.65 -11.71 -1.55
N LEU A 184 -2.36 -12.59 -2.26
CA LEU A 184 -1.76 -13.44 -3.29
C LEU A 184 -1.20 -12.61 -4.46
N ALA A 185 -1.93 -11.57 -4.88
CA ALA A 185 -1.47 -10.64 -5.90
C ALA A 185 -0.21 -9.88 -5.46
N PHE A 186 -0.13 -9.45 -4.20
CA PHE A 186 1.08 -8.83 -3.63
C PHE A 186 2.29 -9.74 -3.80
N TRP A 187 2.18 -11.00 -3.38
CA TRP A 187 3.25 -11.98 -3.54
C TRP A 187 3.60 -12.22 -5.01
N LEU A 188 2.61 -12.38 -5.88
CA LEU A 188 2.80 -12.58 -7.31
C LEU A 188 3.55 -11.41 -7.96
N ILE A 189 3.15 -10.17 -7.67
CA ILE A 189 3.79 -8.95 -8.19
C ILE A 189 5.23 -8.87 -7.72
N LEU A 190 5.49 -9.18 -6.44
CA LEU A 190 6.85 -9.23 -5.90
C LEU A 190 7.72 -10.28 -6.61
N MET A 191 7.17 -11.48 -6.88
CA MET A 191 7.87 -12.54 -7.60
C MET A 191 8.20 -12.12 -9.04
N LEU A 192 7.22 -11.57 -9.77
CA LEU A 192 7.40 -11.10 -11.15
C LEU A 192 8.41 -9.95 -11.23
N ALA A 193 8.29 -8.94 -10.36
CA ALA A 193 9.22 -7.82 -10.32
C ALA A 193 10.66 -8.28 -10.02
N ASN A 194 10.83 -9.21 -9.09
CA ASN A 194 12.13 -9.80 -8.78
C ASN A 194 12.69 -10.63 -9.95
N ALA A 195 11.84 -11.36 -10.68
CA ALA A 195 12.25 -12.14 -11.84
C ALA A 195 12.76 -11.22 -12.97
N ILE A 196 12.03 -10.14 -13.25
CA ILE A 196 12.43 -9.10 -14.22
C ILE A 196 13.77 -8.50 -13.81
N ARG A 197 13.93 -8.12 -12.54
CA ARG A 197 15.18 -7.52 -12.04
C ARG A 197 16.39 -8.41 -12.22
N THR A 198 16.27 -9.71 -11.92
CA THR A 198 17.39 -10.64 -12.16
C THR A 198 17.78 -10.80 -13.61
N ARG A 199 16.83 -10.72 -14.55
CA ARG A 199 17.18 -10.74 -15.97
C ARG A 199 17.94 -9.50 -16.39
N VAL A 200 17.60 -8.33 -15.83
CA VAL A 200 18.27 -7.06 -16.12
C VAL A 200 19.66 -6.98 -15.51
N ASP A 201 19.89 -7.58 -14.33
CA ASP A 201 21.20 -7.61 -13.68
C ASP A 201 22.17 -8.65 -14.30
N LEU A 202 21.66 -9.59 -15.12
CA LEU A 202 22.46 -10.59 -15.85
C LEU A 202 22.93 -10.12 -17.23
N ILE A 203 22.43 -8.98 -17.73
CA ILE A 203 22.75 -8.38 -19.05
C ILE A 203 23.59 -7.13 -18.82
#